data_AF-A0A833TLN4-F1
#
_entry.id   AF-A0A833TLN4-F1
#
_cell.length_a   1.000
_cell.length_b   1.000
_cell.length_c   1.000
_cell.angle_alpha   90.00
_cell.angle_beta   90.00
_cell.angle_gamma   90.00
#
_symmetry.space_group_name_H-M   'P 1'
#
loop_
_entity.id
_entity.type
_entity.pdbx_description
1 polymer ?
#
loop_
_entity_poly.entity_id
_entity_poly.type
_entity_poly.pdbx_seq_one_letter_code
_entity_poly.pdbx_strand_id
1 'polypeptide(L)'
;MPFKTSSTSLSSLENPSRKVLVEDDDLLRRVRSSRPAETLKRALTAPTSSWGHRKRLPSIQLGSSDPGVEDFVLSSRIASEGFEVLTIGDIACSPQELTSILCPRDESDYNATMKGLHDDQFIYGSVVHVLNGEEAHLSMPESHQLTVRTGCFLRSRLLARNEQWCTLEYFQPTVDDDSSQGFSISILSLSDKELAAGKVIGDRVTQLDDINGLFIVDSMPASEGANKVRVIFHLRHCGKNKRDGSASTKVVRDRLVSLAQGIPRLPVVVRRRRLGTQVFAHQSAQVEMQNTCCIACTKGLRLSTWIRLARRCQLCAHNVCTSCWTRQSVETCNGRVEEMGVCRRCLEWVDSCNYSHIQVRGPARIVEDPVSQKRRWGQSLHESLTGDATREATMTVVKLLLSPADERNSKAENTDTVKDEDDYMAAVEEYFFRSSERAPAAKDCVLANAQQRTYPLHPMDRSSPSAPIPDNEVARLTCIDRLGLMDMKEPMLELDVISSFISKELGVPCVMITIVGETHVLVLSSSVLEHVQTLLPREQTFCQHLLMGDAPFIIRNPEADIRFHNMNPVTREGAKFYCGIPVVAPNGVVVGSICCIHTAPMDITRSQYYMLKRFGQIASKIIKVKSEVKASR
;
A
#
# COMPACT_ATOMS: atom_id res chain seq x y z
N MET A 1 -10.70 -45.08 -56.22
CA MET A 1 -10.18 -46.25 -55.47
C MET A 1 -8.66 -46.16 -55.44
N PRO A 2 -8.01 -46.55 -54.33
CA PRO A 2 -7.42 -45.58 -53.38
C PRO A 2 -5.91 -45.81 -53.14
N PHE A 3 -5.22 -44.92 -52.41
CA PHE A 3 -4.19 -45.24 -51.38
C PHE A 3 -3.81 -43.92 -50.67
N LYS A 4 -4.41 -43.62 -49.51
CA LYS A 4 -4.02 -43.93 -48.11
C LYS A 4 -3.15 -42.83 -47.47
N THR A 5 -3.78 -42.19 -46.49
CA THR A 5 -3.23 -41.40 -45.39
C THR A 5 -2.23 -42.20 -44.54
N SER A 6 -1.16 -41.56 -44.10
CA SER A 6 -0.50 -41.88 -42.84
C SER A 6 -0.22 -40.59 -42.07
N SER A 7 -0.95 -40.43 -40.97
CA SER A 7 -0.71 -39.47 -39.91
C SER A 7 0.65 -39.69 -39.29
N THR A 8 1.40 -38.61 -39.04
CA THR A 8 2.42 -38.60 -38.01
C THR A 8 2.42 -37.22 -37.36
N SER A 9 2.28 -37.26 -36.04
CA SER A 9 2.08 -36.20 -35.07
C SER A 9 2.93 -34.94 -35.29
N LEU A 10 2.28 -33.77 -35.32
CA LEU A 10 2.91 -32.52 -34.91
C LEU A 10 3.31 -32.66 -33.43
N SER A 11 4.61 -32.76 -33.19
CA SER A 11 5.21 -32.51 -31.88
C SER A 11 6.12 -31.29 -31.99
N SER A 12 6.11 -30.49 -30.92
CA SER A 12 6.95 -29.32 -30.64
C SER A 12 6.86 -28.13 -31.59
N LEU A 13 5.90 -27.24 -31.34
CA LEU A 13 6.11 -25.80 -31.51
C LEU A 13 6.94 -25.31 -30.30
N GLU A 14 8.25 -25.23 -30.46
CA GLU A 14 9.13 -24.53 -29.52
C GLU A 14 8.67 -23.07 -29.41
N ASN A 15 8.38 -22.63 -28.18
CA ASN A 15 7.91 -21.27 -27.89
C ASN A 15 9.13 -20.32 -27.84
N PRO A 16 9.33 -19.42 -28.83
CA PRO A 16 10.58 -18.65 -29.00
C PRO A 16 10.77 -17.50 -27.99
N SER A 17 10.03 -17.48 -26.87
CA SER A 17 9.95 -16.35 -25.93
C SER A 17 10.30 -16.69 -24.48
N ARG A 18 10.61 -17.95 -24.15
CA ARG A 18 10.92 -18.37 -22.77
C ARG A 18 12.35 -17.98 -22.38
N LYS A 19 12.50 -17.23 -21.27
CA LYS A 19 13.82 -16.79 -20.77
C LYS A 19 14.59 -17.87 -19.99
N VAL A 20 13.90 -18.92 -19.54
CA VAL A 20 14.46 -20.09 -18.84
C VAL A 20 14.37 -21.28 -19.80
N LEU A 21 15.47 -22.00 -20.00
CA LEU A 21 15.57 -23.12 -20.94
C LEU A 21 15.15 -24.47 -20.31
N VAL A 22 14.89 -24.46 -19.00
CA VAL A 22 14.47 -25.63 -18.22
C VAL A 22 12.97 -25.58 -18.02
N GLU A 23 12.32 -26.73 -18.16
CA GLU A 23 10.87 -26.89 -17.95
C GLU A 23 10.46 -26.73 -16.48
N ASP A 24 9.26 -26.23 -16.26
CA ASP A 24 8.76 -25.86 -14.92
C ASP A 24 8.66 -27.08 -13.98
N ASP A 25 8.29 -28.24 -14.54
CA ASP A 25 8.30 -29.52 -13.82
C ASP A 25 9.68 -29.90 -13.30
N ASP A 26 10.74 -29.60 -14.05
CA ASP A 26 12.11 -29.86 -13.64
C ASP A 26 12.54 -28.91 -12.51
N LEU A 27 12.21 -27.62 -12.64
CA LEU A 27 12.48 -26.63 -11.59
C LEU A 27 11.77 -27.02 -10.28
N LEU A 28 10.49 -27.37 -10.33
CA LEU A 28 9.73 -27.82 -9.16
C LEU A 28 10.31 -29.10 -8.54
N ARG A 29 10.72 -30.07 -9.36
CA ARG A 29 11.33 -31.31 -8.87
C ARG A 29 12.66 -31.06 -8.15
N ARG A 30 13.48 -30.12 -8.63
CA ARG A 30 14.73 -29.72 -7.98
C ARG A 30 14.49 -29.13 -6.60
N VAL A 31 13.53 -28.22 -6.48
CA VAL A 31 13.15 -27.65 -5.18
C VAL A 31 12.72 -28.75 -4.21
N ARG A 32 11.77 -29.59 -4.62
CA ARG A 32 11.21 -30.69 -3.80
C ARG A 32 12.28 -31.69 -3.34
N SER A 33 13.32 -31.92 -4.15
CA SER A 33 14.41 -32.86 -3.82
C SER A 33 15.55 -32.25 -3.00
N SER A 34 15.68 -30.92 -2.95
CA SER A 34 16.83 -30.25 -2.32
C SER A 34 16.88 -30.31 -0.78
N ARG A 35 15.76 -30.70 -0.13
CA ARG A 35 15.61 -30.87 1.34
C ARG A 35 16.38 -29.84 2.19
N PRO A 36 16.20 -28.52 1.95
CA PRO A 36 17.00 -27.49 2.61
C PRO A 36 16.70 -27.39 4.12
N ALA A 37 15.48 -27.73 4.53
CA ALA A 37 15.06 -27.76 5.94
C ALA A 37 15.87 -28.76 6.79
N GLU A 38 16.18 -29.95 6.27
CA GLU A 38 17.02 -30.92 6.97
C GLU A 38 18.44 -30.39 7.18
N THR A 39 18.97 -29.64 6.20
CA THR A 39 20.29 -29.02 6.30
C THR A 39 20.29 -27.87 7.30
N LEU A 40 19.26 -27.02 7.29
CA LEU A 40 19.12 -25.96 8.29
C LEU A 40 18.96 -26.54 9.71
N LYS A 41 18.14 -27.59 9.89
CA LYS A 41 17.97 -28.24 11.20
C LYS A 41 19.31 -28.70 11.77
N ARG A 42 20.18 -29.29 10.95
CA ARG A 42 21.55 -29.67 11.36
C ARG A 42 22.43 -28.47 11.68
N ALA A 43 22.27 -27.34 10.99
CA ALA A 43 23.00 -26.11 11.29
C ALA A 43 22.57 -25.52 12.64
N LEU A 44 21.26 -25.46 12.91
CA LEU A 44 20.69 -24.94 14.15
C LEU A 44 21.01 -25.80 15.37
N THR A 45 21.06 -27.13 15.24
CA THR A 45 21.37 -28.04 16.35
C THR A 45 22.87 -28.25 16.59
N ALA A 46 23.73 -27.67 15.74
CA ALA A 46 25.16 -27.88 15.89
C ALA A 46 25.73 -27.12 17.11
N PRO A 47 26.75 -27.68 17.79
CA PRO A 47 27.40 -27.02 18.92
C PRO A 47 27.88 -25.62 18.54
N THR A 48 27.74 -24.66 19.45
CA THR A 48 28.22 -23.28 19.24
C THR A 48 29.70 -23.22 18.91
N SER A 49 30.51 -24.13 19.48
CA SER A 49 31.94 -24.28 19.20
C SER A 49 32.27 -24.71 17.76
N SER A 50 31.30 -25.27 17.03
CA SER A 50 31.48 -25.66 15.62
C SER A 50 31.41 -24.46 14.65
N TRP A 51 30.97 -23.30 15.12
CA TRP A 51 30.91 -22.08 14.33
C TRP A 51 32.22 -21.31 14.44
N GLY A 52 33.09 -21.46 13.43
CA GLY A 52 34.45 -20.92 13.43
C GLY A 52 34.56 -19.39 13.48
N HIS A 53 33.52 -18.67 13.06
CA HIS A 53 33.43 -17.22 13.25
C HIS A 53 32.00 -16.81 13.55
N ARG A 54 31.80 -16.05 14.64
CA ARG A 54 30.51 -15.49 15.05
C ARG A 54 30.67 -14.00 15.31
N LYS A 55 29.81 -13.19 14.71
CA LYS A 55 29.83 -11.74 14.77
C LYS A 55 28.43 -11.21 15.10
N ARG A 56 28.33 -10.37 16.13
CA ARG A 56 27.12 -9.56 16.36
C ARG A 56 27.11 -8.40 15.38
N LEU A 57 25.97 -8.19 14.74
CA LEU A 57 25.75 -7.15 13.74
C LEU A 57 24.65 -6.22 14.26
N PRO A 58 24.93 -4.92 14.39
CA PRO A 58 23.93 -3.97 14.86
C PRO A 58 22.74 -3.95 13.91
N SER A 59 21.53 -4.03 14.46
CA SER A 59 20.30 -3.85 13.71
C SER A 59 19.89 -2.37 13.72
N ILE A 60 19.20 -1.94 12.67
CA ILE A 60 18.52 -0.63 12.70
C ILE A 60 17.19 -0.82 13.42
N GLN A 61 17.06 -0.16 14.58
CA GLN A 61 15.87 -0.25 15.41
C GLN A 61 14.66 0.37 14.71
N LEU A 62 13.56 -0.39 14.64
CA LEU A 62 12.21 0.05 14.30
C LEU A 62 11.42 0.25 15.61
N GLY A 63 10.75 1.38 15.77
CA GLY A 63 10.04 1.76 17.00
C GLY A 63 10.93 2.45 18.05
N SER A 64 10.38 2.67 19.25
CA SER A 64 11.14 3.27 20.36
C SER A 64 12.28 2.35 20.79
N SER A 65 13.40 2.96 21.18
CA SER A 65 14.62 2.31 21.66
C SER A 65 14.40 1.50 22.93
N ASP A 66 13.79 0.32 22.79
CA ASP A 66 13.71 -0.68 23.83
C ASP A 66 15.12 -1.32 23.94
N PRO A 67 15.80 -1.23 25.10
CA PRO A 67 17.17 -1.72 25.26
C PRO A 67 17.34 -3.24 25.09
N GLY A 68 16.26 -3.99 24.83
CA GLY A 68 16.24 -5.44 24.66
C GLY A 68 16.15 -5.97 23.22
N VAL A 69 16.14 -5.12 22.18
CA VAL A 69 16.11 -5.62 20.79
C VAL A 69 17.47 -6.18 20.41
N GLU A 70 17.56 -7.51 20.30
CA GLU A 70 18.80 -8.23 20.05
C GLU A 70 19.43 -7.90 18.68
N ASP A 71 20.76 -7.80 18.67
CA ASP A 71 21.55 -7.70 17.45
C ASP A 71 21.41 -8.95 16.58
N PHE A 72 21.51 -8.80 15.26
CA PHE A 72 21.64 -9.96 14.38
C PHE A 72 22.93 -10.71 14.71
N VAL A 73 22.86 -12.04 14.68
CA VAL A 73 24.01 -12.91 14.87
C VAL A 73 24.34 -13.55 13.53
N LEU A 74 25.49 -13.20 12.97
CA LEU A 74 26.07 -13.89 11.81
C LEU A 74 27.08 -14.92 12.30
N SER A 75 26.92 -16.16 11.86
CA SER A 75 27.83 -17.27 12.10
C SER A 75 28.30 -17.86 10.77
N SER A 76 29.53 -18.32 10.71
CA SER A 76 30.08 -19.02 9.55
C SER A 76 30.99 -20.16 9.97
N ARG A 77 31.02 -21.24 9.17
CA ARG A 77 31.91 -22.37 9.41
C ARG A 77 32.27 -23.13 8.14
N ILE A 78 33.37 -23.87 8.24
CA ILE A 78 33.75 -24.89 7.28
C ILE A 78 33.30 -26.22 7.87
N ALA A 79 32.33 -26.88 7.24
CA ALA A 79 31.84 -28.20 7.61
C ALA A 79 32.41 -29.26 6.64
N SER A 80 32.25 -30.54 6.99
CA SER A 80 32.64 -31.66 6.12
C SER A 80 31.95 -31.64 4.74
N GLU A 81 30.74 -31.06 4.68
CA GLU A 81 29.89 -30.99 3.50
C GLU A 81 29.89 -29.61 2.81
N GLY A 82 30.86 -28.74 3.11
CA GLY A 82 31.04 -27.44 2.45
C GLY A 82 31.22 -26.25 3.41
N PHE A 83 31.11 -25.04 2.87
CA PHE A 83 31.12 -23.81 3.66
C PHE A 83 29.71 -23.29 3.86
N GLU A 84 29.37 -22.84 5.06
CA GLU A 84 28.02 -22.33 5.36
C GLU A 84 28.04 -21.08 6.23
N VAL A 85 26.97 -20.30 6.06
CA VAL A 85 26.68 -19.08 6.81
C VAL A 85 25.26 -19.15 7.35
N LEU A 86 25.07 -18.59 8.55
CA LEU A 86 23.80 -18.53 9.25
C LEU A 86 23.65 -17.15 9.87
N THR A 87 22.56 -16.45 9.54
CA THR A 87 22.21 -15.15 10.13
C THR A 87 20.86 -15.27 10.79
N ILE A 88 20.79 -14.95 12.08
CA ILE A 88 19.56 -14.97 12.88
C ILE A 88 19.37 -13.60 13.52
N GLY A 89 18.15 -13.08 13.50
CA GLY A 89 17.79 -11.89 14.24
C GLY A 89 16.31 -11.59 14.14
N ASP A 90 15.84 -10.68 14.99
CA ASP A 90 14.43 -10.34 15.10
C ASP A 90 14.17 -8.95 14.50
N ILE A 91 13.01 -8.77 13.87
CA ILE A 91 12.59 -7.51 13.24
C ILE A 91 11.18 -7.15 13.72
N ALA A 92 10.96 -5.90 14.11
CA ALA A 92 9.63 -5.38 14.48
C ALA A 92 8.80 -5.03 13.22
N CYS A 93 8.35 -6.06 12.52
CA CYS A 93 7.45 -5.98 11.37
C CYS A 93 6.57 -7.24 11.28
N SER A 94 5.55 -7.19 10.44
CA SER A 94 4.75 -8.38 10.14
C SER A 94 5.44 -9.29 9.11
N PRO A 95 5.06 -10.58 9.05
CA PRO A 95 5.48 -11.47 7.97
C PRO A 95 5.16 -10.92 6.59
N GLN A 96 3.97 -10.31 6.42
CA GLN A 96 3.52 -9.74 5.15
C GLN A 96 4.42 -8.59 4.68
N GLU A 97 4.95 -7.77 5.59
CA GLU A 97 5.93 -6.74 5.25
C GLU A 97 7.20 -7.37 4.63
N LEU A 98 7.72 -8.45 5.21
CA LEU A 98 8.89 -9.15 4.66
C LEU A 98 8.56 -9.93 3.39
N THR A 99 7.38 -10.53 3.26
CA THR A 99 6.93 -11.16 2.01
C THR A 99 6.97 -10.16 0.87
N SER A 100 6.47 -8.93 1.08
CA SER A 100 6.50 -7.89 0.04
C SER A 100 7.93 -7.56 -0.41
N ILE A 101 8.92 -7.69 0.49
CA ILE A 101 10.33 -7.35 0.25
C ILE A 101 11.06 -8.49 -0.47
N LEU A 102 10.87 -9.72 0.01
CA LEU A 102 11.60 -10.91 -0.45
C LEU A 102 10.95 -11.57 -1.67
N CYS A 103 9.66 -11.31 -1.90
CA CYS A 103 8.90 -11.70 -3.10
C CYS A 103 8.53 -10.44 -3.91
N PRO A 104 9.50 -9.77 -4.57
CA PRO A 104 9.26 -8.61 -5.42
C PRO A 104 8.24 -8.89 -6.53
N ARG A 105 7.42 -7.89 -6.84
CA ARG A 105 6.39 -7.96 -7.89
C ARG A 105 6.95 -7.86 -9.30
N ASP A 106 8.06 -7.15 -9.44
CA ASP A 106 8.72 -6.90 -10.70
C ASP A 106 10.24 -6.70 -10.51
N GLU A 107 10.93 -6.48 -11.62
CA GLU A 107 12.39 -6.26 -11.64
C GLU A 107 12.80 -4.97 -10.90
N SER A 108 11.98 -3.91 -10.93
CA SER A 108 12.26 -2.65 -10.22
C SER A 108 12.23 -2.88 -8.71
N ASP A 109 11.18 -3.55 -8.23
CA ASP A 109 11.01 -3.93 -6.82
C ASP A 109 12.18 -4.83 -6.35
N TYR A 110 12.60 -5.78 -7.18
CA TYR A 110 13.75 -6.65 -6.89
C TYR A 110 15.05 -5.85 -6.75
N ASN A 111 15.38 -5.00 -7.73
CA ASN A 111 16.59 -4.20 -7.70
C ASN A 111 16.61 -3.20 -6.54
N ALA A 112 15.47 -2.57 -6.22
CA ALA A 112 15.34 -1.66 -5.09
C ALA A 112 15.57 -2.38 -3.75
N THR A 113 15.05 -3.60 -3.58
CA THR A 113 15.33 -4.44 -2.40
C THR A 113 16.82 -4.78 -2.33
N MET A 114 17.39 -5.34 -3.39
CA MET A 114 18.78 -5.80 -3.40
C MET A 114 19.78 -4.67 -3.19
N LYS A 115 19.52 -3.48 -3.76
CA LYS A 115 20.30 -2.27 -3.48
C LYS A 115 20.17 -1.84 -2.01
N GLY A 116 19.00 -1.99 -1.41
CA GLY A 116 18.80 -1.73 0.03
C GLY A 116 19.59 -2.67 0.94
N LEU A 117 19.69 -3.95 0.56
CA LEU A 117 20.36 -5.00 1.33
C LEU A 117 21.89 -5.03 1.12
N HIS A 118 22.38 -4.73 -0.08
CA HIS A 118 23.79 -4.92 -0.45
C HIS A 118 24.48 -3.67 -0.97
N ASP A 119 23.77 -2.55 -1.10
CA ASP A 119 24.33 -1.25 -1.42
C ASP A 119 25.14 -1.25 -2.73
N ASP A 120 26.30 -0.59 -2.78
CA ASP A 120 27.24 -0.60 -3.90
C ASP A 120 27.85 -1.96 -4.24
N GLN A 121 27.61 -3.00 -3.43
CA GLN A 121 28.02 -4.36 -3.79
C GLN A 121 27.06 -5.02 -4.79
N PHE A 122 25.81 -4.57 -4.88
CA PHE A 122 24.86 -5.03 -5.88
C PHE A 122 24.84 -4.07 -7.07
N ILE A 123 24.99 -4.60 -8.27
CA ILE A 123 25.05 -3.83 -9.51
C ILE A 123 23.63 -3.74 -10.10
N TYR A 124 23.06 -4.89 -10.42
CA TYR A 124 21.69 -5.03 -10.93
C TYR A 124 21.28 -6.51 -10.88
N GLY A 125 20.01 -6.80 -11.12
CA GLY A 125 19.52 -8.15 -11.33
C GLY A 125 18.22 -8.20 -12.11
N SER A 126 17.80 -9.41 -12.49
CA SER A 126 16.59 -9.63 -13.28
C SER A 126 15.67 -10.68 -12.67
N VAL A 127 14.37 -10.44 -12.75
CA VAL A 127 13.33 -11.44 -12.49
C VAL A 127 13.04 -12.13 -13.82
N VAL A 128 13.58 -13.33 -13.98
CA VAL A 128 13.64 -14.02 -15.29
C VAL A 128 12.37 -14.81 -15.55
N HIS A 129 11.80 -15.41 -14.51
CA HIS A 129 10.60 -16.24 -14.60
C HIS A 129 9.90 -16.30 -13.26
N VAL A 130 8.57 -16.28 -13.26
CA VAL A 130 7.71 -16.38 -12.08
C VAL A 130 6.61 -17.37 -12.42
N LEU A 131 6.34 -18.32 -11.53
CA LEU A 131 5.19 -19.20 -11.58
C LEU A 131 4.41 -19.04 -10.28
N ASN A 132 3.12 -18.72 -10.40
CA ASN A 132 2.19 -18.66 -9.28
C ASN A 132 1.34 -19.94 -9.25
N GLY A 133 0.87 -20.34 -8.08
CA GLY A 133 0.09 -21.58 -7.93
C GLY A 133 -1.21 -21.60 -8.75
N GLU A 134 -1.85 -20.43 -8.92
CA GLU A 134 -3.10 -20.28 -9.68
C GLU A 134 -2.95 -20.56 -11.19
N GLU A 135 -1.76 -20.36 -11.76
CA GLU A 135 -1.49 -20.45 -13.19
C GLU A 135 -0.87 -21.80 -13.59
N ALA A 136 -0.56 -22.65 -12.61
CA ALA A 136 0.16 -23.89 -12.83
C ALA A 136 -0.81 -25.04 -13.12
N HIS A 137 -0.73 -25.65 -14.30
CA HIS A 137 -1.23 -27.03 -14.54
C HIS A 137 -0.47 -28.09 -13.70
N LEU A 138 0.41 -27.66 -12.81
CA LEU A 138 1.31 -28.45 -11.98
C LEU A 138 0.80 -28.44 -10.54
N SER A 139 1.08 -29.49 -9.76
CA SER A 139 0.60 -29.69 -8.38
C SER A 139 1.20 -28.73 -7.34
N MET A 140 1.23 -27.43 -7.63
CA MET A 140 1.70 -26.37 -6.74
C MET A 140 0.49 -25.69 -6.07
N PRO A 141 0.47 -25.51 -4.74
CA PRO A 141 -0.62 -24.81 -4.07
C PRO A 141 -0.73 -23.34 -4.50
N GLU A 142 -1.94 -22.79 -4.51
CA GLU A 142 -2.23 -21.40 -4.95
C GLU A 142 -1.40 -20.33 -4.22
N SER A 143 -1.13 -20.55 -2.93
CA SER A 143 -0.38 -19.62 -2.08
C SER A 143 1.16 -19.72 -2.22
N HIS A 144 1.66 -20.62 -3.06
CA HIS A 144 3.10 -20.82 -3.29
C HIS A 144 3.55 -20.10 -4.56
N GLN A 145 4.85 -19.73 -4.60
CA GLN A 145 5.45 -19.08 -5.75
C GLN A 145 6.83 -19.65 -6.03
N LEU A 146 7.11 -19.93 -7.30
CA LEU A 146 8.45 -20.25 -7.79
C LEU A 146 8.98 -19.08 -8.60
N THR A 147 10.23 -18.69 -8.38
CA THR A 147 10.86 -17.60 -9.11
C THR A 147 12.29 -17.95 -9.51
N VAL A 148 12.66 -17.61 -10.75
CA VAL A 148 14.04 -17.64 -11.22
C VAL A 148 14.56 -16.20 -11.32
N ARG A 149 15.67 -15.92 -10.64
CA ARG A 149 16.30 -14.59 -10.59
C ARG A 149 17.77 -14.66 -10.97
N THR A 150 18.30 -13.53 -11.38
CA THR A 150 19.74 -13.31 -11.52
C THR A 150 20.14 -12.09 -10.71
N GLY A 151 21.29 -12.17 -10.04
CA GLY A 151 21.90 -11.04 -9.35
C GLY A 151 23.34 -10.85 -9.79
N CYS A 152 23.71 -9.64 -10.17
CA CYS A 152 25.07 -9.24 -10.51
C CYS A 152 25.66 -8.38 -9.40
N PHE A 153 26.83 -8.76 -8.92
CA PHE A 153 27.50 -8.16 -7.77
C PHE A 153 28.89 -7.65 -8.14
N LEU A 154 29.31 -6.56 -7.51
CA LEU A 154 30.67 -6.07 -7.60
C LEU A 154 31.62 -7.09 -6.97
N ARG A 155 32.72 -7.37 -7.67
CA ARG A 155 33.78 -8.30 -7.24
C ARG A 155 34.10 -8.23 -5.74
N SER A 156 34.17 -9.38 -5.08
CA SER A 156 34.54 -9.50 -3.66
C SER A 156 36.05 -9.38 -3.43
N ARG A 157 36.85 -9.50 -4.49
CA ARG A 157 38.32 -9.44 -4.45
C ARG A 157 38.86 -8.45 -5.47
N LEU A 158 39.95 -7.78 -5.11
CA LEU A 158 40.66 -6.89 -6.03
C LEU A 158 41.10 -7.65 -7.28
N LEU A 159 40.97 -7.01 -8.45
CA LEU A 159 41.31 -7.55 -9.77
C LEU A 159 40.50 -8.79 -10.22
N ALA A 160 39.53 -9.25 -9.43
CA ALA A 160 38.58 -10.28 -9.88
C ALA A 160 37.51 -9.69 -10.81
N ARG A 161 36.84 -10.56 -11.58
CA ARG A 161 35.64 -10.18 -12.34
C ARG A 161 34.47 -9.95 -11.39
N ASN A 162 33.47 -9.21 -11.87
CA ASN A 162 32.19 -9.12 -11.17
C ASN A 162 31.53 -10.50 -11.10
N GLU A 163 30.63 -10.68 -10.15
CA GLU A 163 30.08 -11.99 -9.82
C GLU A 163 28.62 -12.05 -10.22
N GLN A 164 28.17 -13.16 -10.77
CA GLN A 164 26.76 -13.38 -11.12
C GLN A 164 26.24 -14.61 -10.39
N TRP A 165 25.05 -14.50 -9.82
CA TRP A 165 24.33 -15.62 -9.23
C TRP A 165 22.98 -15.79 -9.93
N CYS A 166 22.73 -16.99 -10.45
CA CYS A 166 21.44 -17.39 -10.98
C CYS A 166 20.73 -18.24 -9.92
N THR A 167 19.57 -17.80 -9.43
CA THR A 167 18.84 -18.44 -8.33
C THR A 167 17.50 -18.98 -8.78
N LEU A 168 17.17 -20.16 -8.27
CA LEU A 168 15.82 -20.71 -8.20
C LEU A 168 15.34 -20.57 -6.76
N GLU A 169 14.26 -19.82 -6.58
CA GLU A 169 13.65 -19.54 -5.30
C GLU A 169 12.24 -20.14 -5.25
N TYR A 170 11.90 -20.75 -4.12
CA TYR A 170 10.57 -21.30 -3.89
C TYR A 170 10.02 -20.81 -2.56
N PHE A 171 9.01 -19.95 -2.65
CA PHE A 171 8.29 -19.39 -1.53
C PHE A 171 7.14 -20.31 -1.11
N GLN A 172 7.07 -20.57 0.20
CA GLN A 172 6.02 -21.37 0.83
C GLN A 172 5.59 -20.70 2.14
N PRO A 173 4.31 -20.32 2.30
CA PRO A 173 3.75 -19.95 3.59
C PRO A 173 3.85 -21.11 4.58
N THR A 174 4.15 -20.81 5.85
CA THR A 174 4.05 -21.79 6.93
C THR A 174 2.73 -21.56 7.64
N VAL A 175 1.84 -22.55 7.57
CA VAL A 175 0.58 -22.57 8.31
C VAL A 175 0.81 -23.45 9.52
N ASP A 176 0.91 -22.85 10.71
CA ASP A 176 0.68 -23.58 11.95
C ASP A 176 -0.80 -23.43 12.32
N ASP A 177 -1.41 -24.52 12.79
CA ASP A 177 -2.85 -24.68 13.08
C ASP A 177 -3.44 -23.62 14.04
N ASP A 178 -2.62 -22.76 14.65
CA ASP A 178 -3.06 -21.65 15.49
C ASP A 178 -2.29 -20.35 15.17
N SER A 179 -2.90 -19.50 14.33
CA SER A 179 -2.73 -18.03 14.28
C SER A 179 -1.36 -17.41 13.91
N SER A 180 -0.28 -18.17 13.69
CA SER A 180 1.03 -17.63 13.28
C SER A 180 1.34 -17.92 11.80
N GLN A 181 1.29 -16.89 10.94
CA GLN A 181 1.58 -16.99 9.50
C GLN A 181 3.04 -16.61 9.22
N GLY A 182 3.96 -17.57 9.33
CA GLY A 182 5.33 -17.39 8.83
C GLY A 182 5.46 -17.71 7.34
N PHE A 183 6.68 -17.77 6.84
CA PHE A 183 6.99 -18.36 5.54
C PHE A 183 8.44 -18.82 5.43
N SER A 184 8.71 -19.62 4.41
CA SER A 184 10.06 -20.02 4.02
C SER A 184 10.32 -19.81 2.54
N ILE A 185 11.57 -19.54 2.19
CA ILE A 185 12.06 -19.44 0.81
C ILE A 185 13.24 -20.38 0.65
N SER A 186 13.05 -21.46 -0.10
CA SER A 186 14.14 -22.36 -0.51
C SER A 186 14.93 -21.72 -1.63
N ILE A 187 16.26 -21.72 -1.54
CA ILE A 187 17.15 -21.07 -2.51
C ILE A 187 18.07 -22.13 -3.10
N LEU A 188 18.13 -22.24 -4.42
CA LEU A 188 19.04 -23.12 -5.14
C LEU A 188 19.77 -22.36 -6.24
N SER A 189 21.01 -22.75 -6.53
CA SER A 189 21.74 -22.20 -7.68
C SER A 189 21.29 -22.88 -8.97
N LEU A 190 21.15 -22.09 -10.03
CA LEU A 190 21.00 -22.55 -11.41
C LEU A 190 22.27 -22.25 -12.21
N SER A 191 22.51 -23.07 -13.24
CA SER A 191 23.53 -22.79 -14.23
C SER A 191 23.14 -21.58 -15.07
N ASP A 192 24.07 -20.69 -15.40
CA ASP A 192 23.79 -19.61 -16.33
C ASP A 192 23.42 -20.14 -17.74
N LYS A 193 23.89 -21.34 -18.11
CA LYS A 193 23.54 -22.03 -19.36
C LYS A 193 22.06 -22.45 -19.42
N GLU A 194 21.36 -22.45 -18.30
CA GLU A 194 19.92 -22.76 -18.23
C GLU A 194 19.05 -21.52 -18.48
N LEU A 195 19.66 -20.35 -18.69
CA LEU A 195 18.96 -19.09 -18.93
C LEU A 195 19.28 -18.55 -20.34
N ALA A 196 18.24 -18.24 -21.10
CA ALA A 196 18.35 -17.61 -22.42
C ALA A 196 18.51 -16.08 -22.32
N ALA A 197 17.96 -15.46 -21.27
CA ALA A 197 17.97 -14.01 -21.09
C ALA A 197 18.04 -13.62 -19.60
N GLY A 198 18.16 -12.32 -19.32
CA GLY A 198 18.23 -11.79 -17.94
C GLY A 198 19.56 -12.05 -17.24
N LYS A 199 20.58 -12.54 -17.96
CA LYS A 199 21.94 -12.76 -17.44
C LYS A 199 22.96 -11.89 -18.17
N VAL A 200 24.08 -11.60 -17.53
CA VAL A 200 25.26 -11.06 -18.19
C VAL A 200 25.84 -12.14 -19.10
N ILE A 201 26.00 -11.81 -20.38
CA ILE A 201 26.52 -12.72 -21.40
C ILE A 201 28.05 -12.61 -21.47
N GLY A 202 28.72 -13.75 -21.61
CA GLY A 202 30.15 -13.85 -21.85
C GLY A 202 31.00 -13.91 -20.59
N ASP A 203 32.30 -13.78 -20.76
CA ASP A 203 33.31 -13.97 -19.71
C ASP A 203 33.52 -12.73 -18.83
N ARG A 204 32.61 -11.75 -18.88
CA ARG A 204 32.71 -10.49 -18.11
C ARG A 204 32.46 -10.68 -16.62
N VAL A 205 31.75 -11.76 -16.26
CA VAL A 205 31.42 -12.12 -14.89
C VAL A 205 31.90 -13.53 -14.57
N THR A 206 31.96 -13.84 -13.28
CA THR A 206 32.22 -15.19 -12.78
C THR A 206 30.96 -15.74 -12.12
N GLN A 207 30.58 -16.98 -12.45
CA GLN A 207 29.34 -17.57 -11.97
C GLN A 207 29.48 -18.10 -10.53
N LEU A 208 28.52 -17.75 -9.69
CA LEU A 208 28.38 -18.24 -8.33
C LEU A 208 27.49 -19.49 -8.37
N ASP A 209 28.14 -20.65 -8.33
CA ASP A 209 27.50 -21.95 -8.46
C ASP A 209 27.44 -22.70 -7.12
N ASP A 210 26.61 -23.75 -7.08
CA ASP A 210 26.53 -24.72 -5.97
C ASP A 210 26.20 -24.11 -4.60
N ILE A 211 25.51 -22.96 -4.59
CA ILE A 211 24.97 -22.29 -3.40
C ILE A 211 23.51 -22.70 -3.22
N ASN A 212 23.20 -23.33 -2.09
CA ASN A 212 21.83 -23.69 -1.72
C ASN A 212 21.53 -23.21 -0.29
N GLY A 213 20.27 -22.94 0.01
CA GLY A 213 19.92 -22.35 1.29
C GLY A 213 18.44 -22.30 1.60
N LEU A 214 18.14 -21.68 2.74
CA LEU A 214 16.81 -21.50 3.26
C LEU A 214 16.73 -20.15 3.97
N PHE A 215 15.67 -19.40 3.66
CA PHE A 215 15.27 -18.21 4.40
C PHE A 215 13.98 -18.54 5.13
N ILE A 216 13.91 -18.37 6.45
CA ILE A 216 12.69 -18.56 7.26
C ILE A 216 12.33 -17.24 7.93
N VAL A 217 11.05 -16.93 7.94
CA VAL A 217 10.43 -15.83 8.70
C VAL A 217 9.32 -16.42 9.54
N ASP A 218 9.50 -16.41 10.86
CA ASP A 218 8.51 -16.91 11.81
C ASP A 218 7.92 -15.76 12.62
N SER A 219 6.61 -15.77 12.83
CA SER A 219 5.97 -14.82 13.75
C SER A 219 6.35 -15.15 15.18
N MET A 220 6.71 -14.13 15.96
CA MET A 220 7.00 -14.32 17.38
C MET A 220 5.71 -14.33 18.20
N PRO A 221 5.63 -15.12 19.29
CA PRO A 221 4.50 -15.08 20.21
C PRO A 221 4.25 -13.66 20.73
N ALA A 222 2.98 -13.28 20.94
CA ALA A 222 2.62 -11.94 21.40
C ALA A 222 3.29 -11.55 22.74
N SER A 223 3.64 -12.53 23.58
CA SER A 223 4.38 -12.36 24.83
C SER A 223 5.82 -11.83 24.66
N GLU A 224 6.43 -12.02 23.48
CA GLU A 224 7.79 -11.57 23.15
C GLU A 224 7.80 -10.24 22.34
N GLY A 225 6.61 -9.67 22.15
CA GLY A 225 6.34 -8.40 21.49
C GLY A 225 5.42 -8.57 20.29
N ALA A 226 4.30 -7.84 20.30
CA ALA A 226 3.36 -7.81 19.19
C ALA A 226 4.05 -7.35 17.89
N ASN A 227 3.73 -8.01 16.78
CA ASN A 227 4.21 -7.67 15.44
C ASN A 227 5.75 -7.71 15.28
N LYS A 228 6.38 -8.76 15.81
CA LYS A 228 7.79 -9.10 15.57
C LYS A 228 7.89 -10.42 14.83
N VAL A 229 8.94 -10.52 14.00
CA VAL A 229 9.30 -11.75 13.29
C VAL A 229 10.74 -12.13 13.56
N ARG A 230 11.01 -13.43 13.62
CA ARG A 230 12.35 -13.98 13.62
C ARG A 230 12.76 -14.33 12.20
N VAL A 231 13.91 -13.82 11.80
CA VAL A 231 14.53 -14.09 10.50
C VAL A 231 15.66 -15.08 10.69
N ILE A 232 15.64 -16.18 9.94
CA ILE A 232 16.71 -17.17 9.88
C ILE A 232 17.15 -17.30 8.41
N PHE A 233 18.35 -16.84 8.10
CA PHE A 233 18.92 -16.91 6.76
C PHE A 233 20.14 -17.84 6.76
N HIS A 234 20.06 -18.91 5.96
CA HIS A 234 21.12 -19.91 5.87
C HIS A 234 21.49 -20.18 4.42
N LEU A 235 22.78 -20.06 4.10
CA LEU A 235 23.34 -20.46 2.80
C LEU A 235 24.49 -21.43 3.01
N ARG A 236 24.61 -22.40 2.10
CA ARG A 236 25.69 -23.38 2.04
C ARG A 236 26.22 -23.50 0.62
N HIS A 237 27.54 -23.56 0.50
CA HIS A 237 28.23 -23.88 -0.74
C HIS A 237 28.84 -25.28 -0.64
N CYS A 238 28.40 -26.21 -1.49
CA CYS A 238 28.78 -27.62 -1.44
C CYS A 238 30.13 -27.92 -2.09
N GLY A 239 30.59 -27.09 -3.03
CA GLY A 239 31.91 -27.17 -3.66
C GLY A 239 32.21 -28.46 -4.43
N LYS A 240 31.19 -29.22 -4.86
CA LYS A 240 31.35 -30.55 -5.46
C LYS A 240 31.59 -30.52 -6.98
N ASN A 241 31.19 -29.47 -7.71
CA ASN A 241 31.26 -29.44 -9.18
C ASN A 241 31.90 -28.14 -9.73
N LYS A 242 33.20 -28.16 -10.00
CA LYS A 242 33.89 -27.03 -10.64
C LYS A 242 33.60 -27.01 -12.14
N ARG A 243 32.73 -26.10 -12.59
CA ARG A 243 32.43 -25.88 -14.01
C ARG A 243 33.32 -24.78 -14.57
N ASP A 244 33.49 -24.77 -15.89
CA ASP A 244 34.21 -23.69 -16.56
C ASP A 244 33.42 -22.38 -16.43
N GLY A 245 34.10 -21.29 -16.06
CA GLY A 245 33.48 -20.00 -15.70
C GLY A 245 32.97 -19.87 -14.26
N SER A 246 33.00 -20.94 -13.45
CA SER A 246 32.59 -20.88 -12.03
C SER A 246 33.60 -20.16 -11.14
N ALA A 247 33.09 -19.52 -10.11
CA ALA A 247 33.88 -18.83 -9.10
C ALA A 247 34.74 -19.78 -8.29
N SER A 248 35.92 -19.31 -7.89
CA SER A 248 36.74 -20.05 -6.93
C SER A 248 36.00 -20.19 -5.59
N THR A 249 36.24 -21.27 -4.85
CA THR A 249 35.66 -21.49 -3.52
C THR A 249 35.88 -20.31 -2.56
N LYS A 250 36.99 -19.60 -2.72
CA LYS A 250 37.30 -18.39 -1.94
C LYS A 250 36.37 -17.23 -2.27
N VAL A 251 36.11 -17.00 -3.56
CA VAL A 251 35.17 -15.96 -4.04
C VAL A 251 33.74 -16.27 -3.58
N VAL A 252 33.30 -17.53 -3.74
CA VAL A 252 31.97 -17.96 -3.27
C VAL A 252 31.83 -17.77 -1.75
N ARG A 253 32.86 -18.12 -0.97
CA ARG A 253 32.88 -17.92 0.48
C ARG A 253 32.71 -16.45 0.86
N ASP A 254 33.50 -15.56 0.26
CA ASP A 254 33.46 -14.12 0.55
C ASP A 254 32.08 -13.55 0.19
N ARG A 255 31.50 -14.01 -0.93
CA ARG A 255 30.13 -13.62 -1.32
C ARG A 255 29.07 -14.12 -0.35
N LEU A 256 29.13 -15.38 0.10
CA LEU A 256 28.17 -15.92 1.07
C LEU A 256 28.15 -15.09 2.36
N VAL A 257 29.34 -14.71 2.85
CA VAL A 257 29.46 -13.81 4.02
C VAL A 257 28.87 -12.43 3.72
N SER A 258 29.15 -11.85 2.54
CA SER A 258 28.57 -10.57 2.11
C SER A 258 27.04 -10.60 2.03
N LEU A 259 26.46 -11.67 1.47
CA LEU A 259 25.01 -11.85 1.39
C LEU A 259 24.39 -11.93 2.79
N ALA A 260 24.98 -12.74 3.68
CA ALA A 260 24.57 -12.87 5.08
C ALA A 260 24.67 -11.53 5.84
N GLN A 261 25.69 -10.72 5.57
CA GLN A 261 25.86 -9.38 6.16
C GLN A 261 24.82 -8.35 5.68
N GLY A 262 24.11 -8.63 4.58
CA GLY A 262 23.04 -7.77 4.09
C GLY A 262 21.72 -7.93 4.85
N ILE A 263 21.49 -9.10 5.49
CA ILE A 263 20.22 -9.42 6.18
C ILE A 263 19.87 -8.42 7.30
N PRO A 264 20.82 -7.96 8.15
CA PRO A 264 20.53 -6.93 9.17
C PRO A 264 20.06 -5.57 8.60
N ARG A 265 20.10 -5.36 7.28
CA ARG A 265 19.57 -4.16 6.61
C ARG A 265 18.10 -4.28 6.22
N LEU A 266 17.45 -5.44 6.39
CA LEU A 266 16.00 -5.60 6.17
C LEU A 266 15.14 -4.56 6.90
N PRO A 267 15.40 -4.21 8.18
CA PRO A 267 14.64 -3.15 8.87
C PRO A 267 14.67 -1.79 8.14
N VAL A 268 15.77 -1.48 7.44
CA VAL A 268 15.88 -0.25 6.64
C VAL A 268 14.93 -0.28 5.46
N VAL A 269 14.86 -1.42 4.77
CA VAL A 269 13.97 -1.61 3.63
C VAL A 269 12.51 -1.58 4.08
N VAL A 270 12.20 -2.18 5.24
CA VAL A 270 10.89 -2.06 5.90
C VAL A 270 10.54 -0.59 6.12
N ARG A 271 11.36 0.16 6.87
CA ARG A 271 11.10 1.58 7.15
C ARG A 271 10.99 2.42 5.88
N ARG A 272 11.84 2.16 4.88
CA ARG A 272 11.80 2.84 3.57
C ARG A 272 10.45 2.69 2.89
N ARG A 273 9.85 1.50 2.95
CA ARG A 273 8.53 1.22 2.37
C ARG A 273 7.39 1.75 3.24
N ARG A 274 7.49 1.68 4.57
CA ARG A 274 6.54 2.32 5.50
C ARG A 274 6.43 3.83 5.27
N LEU A 275 7.57 4.49 5.07
CA LEU A 275 7.64 5.90 4.69
C LEU A 275 7.03 6.15 3.30
N GLY A 276 7.23 5.23 2.35
CA GLY A 276 6.64 5.31 1.01
C GLY A 276 5.11 5.28 0.98
N THR A 277 4.48 4.79 2.06
CA THR A 277 3.02 4.81 2.24
C THR A 277 2.50 6.15 2.79
N GLN A 278 3.38 6.99 3.35
CA GLN A 278 2.97 8.25 3.98
C GLN A 278 2.77 9.38 2.98
N VAL A 279 1.86 10.31 3.31
CA VAL A 279 1.66 11.55 2.56
C VAL A 279 2.51 12.68 3.16
N PHE A 280 3.52 13.12 2.42
CA PHE A 280 4.46 14.16 2.86
C PHE A 280 3.89 15.58 2.71
N ALA A 281 4.49 16.53 3.45
CA ALA A 281 4.14 17.93 3.36
C ALA A 281 4.52 18.54 2.00
N HIS A 282 3.57 19.22 1.36
CA HIS A 282 3.86 20.12 0.24
C HIS A 282 4.75 21.28 0.71
N GLN A 283 5.52 21.87 -0.20
CA GLN A 283 6.45 22.94 0.11
C GLN A 283 5.77 24.18 0.72
N SER A 284 4.51 24.49 0.34
CA SER A 284 3.73 25.59 0.94
C SER A 284 3.51 25.42 2.44
N ALA A 285 3.06 24.23 2.87
CA ALA A 285 2.90 23.86 4.27
C ALA A 285 4.21 24.00 5.07
N GLN A 286 5.34 23.76 4.39
CA GLN A 286 6.66 23.90 4.98
C GLN A 286 7.05 25.36 5.17
N VAL A 287 6.60 26.28 4.32
CA VAL A 287 6.94 27.71 4.39
C VAL A 287 6.23 28.40 5.54
N GLU A 288 4.94 28.09 5.74
CA GLU A 288 4.10 28.74 6.75
C GLU A 288 4.46 28.34 8.19
N MET A 289 4.93 27.11 8.40
CA MET A 289 5.14 26.60 9.76
C MET A 289 6.43 27.12 10.41
N GLN A 290 6.28 27.90 11.48
CA GLN A 290 7.37 28.39 12.32
C GLN A 290 7.14 27.99 13.79
N ASN A 291 8.12 27.30 14.37
CA ASN A 291 8.12 26.92 15.77
C ASN A 291 9.47 27.26 16.41
N THR A 292 9.42 27.76 17.65
CA THR A 292 10.60 28.21 18.42
C THR A 292 11.31 27.08 19.16
N CYS A 293 10.63 25.96 19.40
CA CYS A 293 11.15 24.78 20.08
C CYS A 293 11.05 23.56 19.19
N CYS A 294 12.03 22.66 19.25
CA CYS A 294 12.04 21.40 18.52
C CYS A 294 10.75 20.63 18.80
N ILE A 295 9.97 20.31 17.76
CA ILE A 295 8.69 19.64 17.98
C ILE A 295 8.92 18.30 18.70
N ALA A 296 10.01 17.58 18.39
CA ALA A 296 10.30 16.26 18.93
C ALA A 296 10.81 16.25 20.39
N CYS A 297 11.67 17.19 20.79
CA CYS A 297 12.34 17.16 22.11
C CYS A 297 12.20 18.45 22.94
N THR A 298 11.37 19.40 22.50
CA THR A 298 11.07 20.69 23.12
C THR A 298 12.27 21.64 23.34
N LYS A 299 13.50 21.24 23.00
CA LYS A 299 14.69 22.10 23.05
C LYS A 299 14.52 23.34 22.16
N GLY A 300 14.82 24.51 22.70
CA GLY A 300 14.78 25.77 21.96
C GLY A 300 15.66 25.76 20.71
N LEU A 301 15.11 26.22 19.59
CA LEU A 301 15.78 26.38 18.31
C LEU A 301 16.31 27.82 18.24
N ARG A 302 17.56 28.06 18.62
CA ARG A 302 18.15 29.40 18.56
C ARG A 302 18.25 29.87 17.09
N LEU A 303 17.56 30.96 16.75
CA LEU A 303 17.51 31.57 15.41
C LEU A 303 18.64 32.60 15.17
N SER A 304 19.65 32.67 16.04
CA SER A 304 20.75 33.65 15.99
C SER A 304 21.73 33.34 14.84
N THR A 305 21.76 34.28 13.89
CA THR A 305 22.51 34.54 12.64
C THR A 305 23.78 33.78 12.19
N TRP A 306 24.37 32.83 12.91
CA TRP A 306 25.64 32.21 12.43
C TRP A 306 25.65 30.68 12.30
N ILE A 307 24.69 29.94 12.87
CA ILE A 307 24.57 28.47 12.66
C ILE A 307 23.09 28.06 12.61
N ARG A 308 22.60 27.60 11.45
CA ARG A 308 21.26 27.01 11.33
C ARG A 308 21.21 25.63 12.03
N LEU A 309 20.95 25.62 13.33
CA LEU A 309 20.83 24.40 14.16
C LEU A 309 19.48 23.67 14.00
N ALA A 310 18.53 24.27 13.29
CA ALA A 310 17.23 23.68 13.01
C ALA A 310 17.20 23.07 11.59
N ARG A 311 16.65 21.85 11.50
CA ARG A 311 16.31 21.16 10.25
C ARG A 311 14.79 21.06 10.15
N ARG A 312 14.27 21.01 8.93
CA ARG A 312 12.83 20.83 8.70
C ARG A 312 12.51 19.36 8.47
N CYS A 313 11.47 18.88 9.13
CA CYS A 313 10.90 17.57 8.87
C CYS A 313 9.96 17.66 7.66
N GLN A 314 10.21 16.89 6.61
CA GLN A 314 9.37 16.86 5.41
C GLN A 314 8.04 16.11 5.65
N LEU A 315 7.96 15.26 6.69
CA LEU A 315 6.73 14.52 7.01
C LEU A 315 5.76 15.29 7.91
N CYS A 316 6.18 16.13 8.86
CA CYS A 316 5.29 16.95 9.70
C CYS A 316 5.36 18.47 9.42
N ALA A 317 6.25 18.92 8.53
CA ALA A 317 6.54 20.32 8.20
C ALA A 317 7.17 21.19 9.32
N HIS A 318 7.34 20.65 10.54
CA HIS A 318 7.90 21.40 11.67
C HIS A 318 9.43 21.44 11.66
N ASN A 319 9.99 22.46 12.33
CA ASN A 319 11.42 22.55 12.62
C ASN A 319 11.81 21.67 13.81
N VAL A 320 12.97 21.02 13.70
CA VAL A 320 13.56 20.14 14.72
C VAL A 320 15.04 20.40 14.86
N CYS A 321 15.60 20.11 16.03
CA CYS A 321 17.05 20.16 16.21
C CYS A 321 17.73 19.05 15.43
N THR A 322 19.01 19.23 15.10
CA THR A 322 19.82 18.26 14.35
C THR A 322 19.84 16.85 14.96
N SER A 323 19.79 16.71 16.29
CA SER A 323 19.77 15.40 16.95
C SER A 323 18.43 14.66 16.86
N CYS A 324 17.35 15.38 16.55
CA CYS A 324 16.02 14.80 16.35
C CYS A 324 15.68 14.63 14.87
N TRP A 325 16.61 14.95 13.97
CA TRP A 325 16.41 14.89 12.52
C TRP A 325 17.30 13.80 11.93
N THR A 326 16.74 12.98 11.06
CA THR A 326 17.48 11.94 10.36
C THR A 326 17.09 11.97 8.89
N ARG A 327 18.06 11.71 8.01
CA ARG A 327 17.79 11.46 6.60
C ARG A 327 17.37 10.01 6.42
N GLN A 328 16.30 9.77 5.68
CA GLN A 328 15.71 8.46 5.46
C GLN A 328 15.46 8.25 3.97
N SER A 329 15.77 7.05 3.49
CA SER A 329 15.36 6.62 2.16
C SER A 329 13.85 6.34 2.16
N VAL A 330 13.16 6.78 1.10
CA VAL A 330 11.72 6.61 0.90
C VAL A 330 11.51 6.03 -0.49
N GLU A 331 10.80 4.92 -0.57
CA GLU A 331 10.51 4.25 -1.85
C GLU A 331 9.15 4.69 -2.38
N THR A 332 9.14 5.35 -3.53
CA THR A 332 7.93 5.82 -4.21
C THR A 332 7.20 4.67 -4.89
N CYS A 333 5.96 4.90 -5.31
CA CYS A 333 5.10 3.86 -5.92
C CYS A 333 5.64 3.28 -7.24
N ASN A 334 6.54 3.99 -7.92
CA ASN A 334 7.20 3.55 -9.14
C ASN A 334 8.59 2.90 -8.88
N GLY A 335 8.91 2.57 -7.62
CA GLY A 335 10.16 1.90 -7.23
C GLY A 335 11.39 2.81 -7.16
N ARG A 336 11.25 4.12 -7.37
CA ARG A 336 12.35 5.07 -7.15
C ARG A 336 12.57 5.26 -5.65
N VAL A 337 13.82 5.50 -5.28
CA VAL A 337 14.20 5.79 -3.89
C VAL A 337 14.67 7.23 -3.78
N GLU A 338 14.03 8.00 -2.91
CA GLU A 338 14.35 9.39 -2.61
C GLU A 338 14.81 9.55 -1.16
N GLU A 339 15.59 10.59 -0.88
CA GLU A 339 16.09 10.89 0.46
C GLU A 339 15.29 12.01 1.12
N MET A 340 14.58 11.69 2.20
CA MET A 340 13.73 12.62 2.94
C MET A 340 14.24 12.85 4.36
N GLY A 341 14.22 14.09 4.81
CA GLY A 341 14.50 14.49 6.19
C GLY A 341 13.27 14.30 7.08
N VAL A 342 13.34 13.38 8.04
CA VAL A 342 12.22 13.05 8.94
C VAL A 342 12.66 13.19 10.39
N CYS A 343 11.78 13.71 11.25
CA CYS A 343 12.08 13.81 12.67
C CYS A 343 11.79 12.51 13.42
N ARG A 344 12.47 12.30 14.56
CA ARG A 344 12.30 11.09 15.37
C ARG A 344 10.84 10.79 15.73
N ARG A 345 10.04 11.79 16.10
CA ARG A 345 8.62 11.59 16.42
C ARG A 345 7.82 11.06 15.22
N CYS A 346 8.05 11.63 14.04
CA CYS A 346 7.44 11.14 12.82
C CYS A 346 7.83 9.69 12.52
N LEU A 347 9.08 9.30 12.80
CA LEU A 347 9.51 7.91 12.67
C LEU A 347 8.82 6.99 13.67
N GLU A 348 8.63 7.44 14.91
CA GLU A 348 7.88 6.70 15.93
C GLU A 348 6.43 6.45 15.48
N TRP A 349 5.73 7.47 14.97
CA TRP A 349 4.37 7.31 14.41
C TRP A 349 4.33 6.35 13.23
N VAL A 350 5.27 6.49 12.28
CA VAL A 350 5.38 5.58 11.14
C VAL A 350 5.60 4.15 11.60
N ASP A 351 6.47 3.94 12.59
CA ASP A 351 6.76 2.58 13.08
C ASP A 351 5.59 1.98 13.89
N SER A 352 4.70 2.80 14.44
CA SER A 352 3.50 2.37 15.18
C SER A 352 2.28 2.08 14.31
N CYS A 353 2.33 2.40 13.01
CA CYS A 353 1.28 2.06 12.06
C CYS A 353 1.25 0.56 11.75
N ASN A 354 0.12 0.05 11.26
CA ASN A 354 -0.05 -1.35 10.85
C ASN A 354 0.09 -1.48 9.33
N TYR A 355 1.03 -2.29 8.86
CA TYR A 355 1.31 -2.48 7.44
C TYR A 355 0.99 -3.90 6.93
N SER A 356 0.36 -4.75 7.75
CA SER A 356 0.15 -6.17 7.44
C SER A 356 -0.76 -6.43 6.24
N HIS A 357 -1.60 -5.46 5.85
CA HIS A 357 -2.57 -5.61 4.77
C HIS A 357 -2.28 -4.73 3.53
N ILE A 358 -1.08 -4.16 3.44
CA ILE A 358 -0.74 -3.23 2.37
C ILE A 358 -0.41 -3.97 1.07
N GLN A 359 -1.37 -3.98 0.16
CA GLN A 359 -1.23 -4.61 -1.16
C GLN A 359 -0.64 -3.65 -2.21
N VAL A 360 -1.07 -2.39 -2.19
CA VAL A 360 -0.64 -1.37 -3.14
C VAL A 360 0.06 -0.24 -2.41
N ARG A 361 1.25 0.10 -2.92
CA ARG A 361 2.09 1.17 -2.39
C ARG A 361 1.82 2.47 -3.14
N GLY A 362 1.93 3.57 -2.42
CA GLY A 362 1.82 4.90 -2.98
C GLY A 362 0.55 5.67 -2.61
N PRO A 363 0.43 6.87 -3.19
CA PRO A 363 -0.71 7.76 -2.96
C PRO A 363 -2.00 7.13 -3.47
N ALA A 364 -3.12 7.51 -2.84
CA ALA A 364 -4.44 7.18 -3.35
C ALA A 364 -4.59 7.69 -4.79
N ARG A 365 -5.16 6.86 -5.67
CA ARG A 365 -5.40 7.18 -7.07
C ARG A 365 -6.74 6.63 -7.52
N ILE A 366 -7.31 7.26 -8.53
CA ILE A 366 -8.41 6.68 -9.29
C ILE A 366 -7.82 5.64 -10.24
N VAL A 367 -8.57 4.57 -10.49
CA VAL A 367 -8.21 3.52 -11.46
C VAL A 367 -9.11 3.61 -12.69
N GLU A 368 -8.63 3.08 -13.81
CA GLU A 368 -9.47 2.97 -15.01
C GLU A 368 -10.61 1.97 -14.80
N ASP A 369 -11.69 2.12 -15.56
CA ASP A 369 -12.79 1.16 -15.51
C ASP A 369 -12.32 -0.20 -16.10
N PRO A 370 -12.69 -1.34 -15.48
CA PRO A 370 -12.33 -2.65 -15.99
C PRO A 370 -12.98 -2.92 -17.36
N VAL A 371 -12.18 -3.39 -18.33
CA VAL A 371 -12.59 -3.61 -19.74
C VAL A 371 -13.78 -4.57 -19.89
N SER A 372 -13.95 -5.51 -18.96
CA SER A 372 -14.95 -6.58 -19.01
C SER A 372 -16.25 -6.27 -18.27
N GLN A 373 -16.35 -5.14 -17.56
CA GLN A 373 -17.51 -4.84 -16.71
C GLN A 373 -18.34 -3.69 -17.28
N LYS A 374 -19.24 -3.99 -18.23
CA LYS A 374 -20.41 -3.13 -18.51
C LYS A 374 -21.37 -3.25 -17.33
N ARG A 375 -21.06 -2.63 -16.18
CA ARG A 375 -22.01 -2.55 -15.06
C ARG A 375 -23.25 -1.78 -15.52
N ARG A 376 -24.43 -2.32 -15.27
CA ARG A 376 -25.69 -1.56 -15.35
C ARG A 376 -25.83 -0.78 -14.04
N TRP A 377 -25.59 0.51 -14.11
CA TRP A 377 -25.82 1.43 -13.01
C TRP A 377 -27.31 1.75 -12.89
N GLY A 378 -27.80 2.03 -11.69
CA GLY A 378 -29.17 2.52 -11.51
C GLY A 378 -30.18 1.47 -11.07
N GLN A 379 -29.80 0.19 -10.99
CA GLN A 379 -30.69 -0.88 -10.53
C GLN A 379 -31.18 -0.63 -9.09
N SER A 380 -30.35 -0.06 -8.22
CA SER A 380 -30.80 0.30 -6.87
C SER A 380 -31.81 1.46 -6.85
N LEU A 381 -31.74 2.38 -7.81
CA LEU A 381 -32.76 3.44 -7.94
C LEU A 381 -34.08 2.84 -8.43
N HIS A 382 -34.01 1.83 -9.30
CA HIS A 382 -35.18 1.08 -9.76
C HIS A 382 -35.95 0.46 -8.59
N GLU A 383 -35.28 -0.31 -7.74
CA GLU A 383 -35.91 -0.92 -6.54
C GLU A 383 -36.59 0.13 -5.66
N SER A 384 -35.97 1.31 -5.52
CA SER A 384 -36.48 2.40 -4.67
C SER A 384 -37.69 3.13 -5.28
N LEU A 385 -37.82 3.15 -6.62
CA LEU A 385 -38.98 3.71 -7.34
C LEU A 385 -40.22 2.82 -7.21
N THR A 386 -40.04 1.51 -7.04
CA THR A 386 -41.13 0.55 -6.85
C THR A 386 -41.72 0.56 -5.43
N GLY A 387 -41.05 1.21 -4.46
CA GLY A 387 -41.52 1.34 -3.08
C GLY A 387 -42.30 2.64 -2.82
N ASP A 388 -43.54 2.52 -2.32
CA ASP A 388 -44.44 3.65 -2.08
C ASP A 388 -43.86 4.76 -1.16
N ALA A 389 -43.10 4.37 -0.12
CA ALA A 389 -42.61 5.32 0.89
C ALA A 389 -41.43 6.20 0.41
N THR A 390 -40.65 5.75 -0.59
CA THR A 390 -39.44 6.42 -1.08
C THR A 390 -39.59 6.98 -2.49
N ARG A 391 -40.74 6.75 -3.13
CA ARG A 391 -40.98 7.07 -4.54
C ARG A 391 -40.79 8.55 -4.87
N GLU A 392 -41.42 9.45 -4.12
CA GLU A 392 -41.33 10.91 -4.37
C GLU A 392 -39.91 11.44 -4.20
N ALA A 393 -39.22 10.99 -3.15
CA ALA A 393 -37.83 11.33 -2.89
C ALA A 393 -36.91 10.80 -4.01
N THR A 394 -37.13 9.56 -4.45
CA THR A 394 -36.36 8.94 -5.53
C THR A 394 -36.57 9.68 -6.85
N MET A 395 -37.80 10.06 -7.18
CA MET A 395 -38.10 10.88 -8.35
C MET A 395 -37.42 12.25 -8.29
N THR A 396 -37.35 12.87 -7.11
CA THR A 396 -36.63 14.13 -6.90
C THR A 396 -35.14 13.97 -7.18
N VAL A 397 -34.52 12.91 -6.65
CA VAL A 397 -33.09 12.59 -6.90
C VAL A 397 -32.84 12.31 -8.38
N VAL A 398 -33.71 11.53 -9.04
CA VAL A 398 -33.61 11.21 -10.48
C VAL A 398 -33.71 12.49 -11.33
N LYS A 399 -34.67 13.37 -11.04
CA LYS A 399 -34.80 14.67 -11.75
C LYS A 399 -33.55 15.53 -11.58
N LEU A 400 -32.99 15.59 -10.36
CA LEU A 400 -31.75 16.32 -10.10
C LEU A 400 -30.54 15.68 -10.80
N LEU A 401 -30.51 14.35 -10.89
CA LEU A 401 -29.46 13.61 -11.59
C LEU A 401 -29.45 13.95 -13.10
N LEU A 402 -30.62 13.90 -13.73
CA LEU A 402 -30.81 14.13 -15.17
C LEU A 402 -30.72 15.62 -15.57
N SER A 403 -30.94 16.55 -14.64
CA SER A 403 -30.81 17.99 -14.92
C SER A 403 -29.37 18.38 -15.31
N PRO A 404 -29.14 19.27 -16.29
CA PRO A 404 -27.78 19.71 -16.63
C PRO A 404 -27.05 20.32 -15.43
N ALA A 405 -25.74 20.04 -15.32
CA ALA A 405 -24.93 20.46 -14.17
C ALA A 405 -24.60 21.97 -14.14
N ASP A 406 -24.65 22.63 -15.30
CA ASP A 406 -24.36 24.05 -15.46
C ASP A 406 -25.60 24.83 -15.92
N GLU A 407 -26.19 25.62 -15.03
CA GLU A 407 -27.24 26.59 -15.37
C GLU A 407 -26.71 27.78 -16.21
N ARG A 408 -25.42 27.80 -16.58
CA ARG A 408 -24.79 28.94 -17.28
C ARG A 408 -24.73 28.83 -18.80
N ASN A 409 -25.00 27.68 -19.41
CA ASN A 409 -25.04 27.61 -20.88
C ASN A 409 -25.77 26.35 -21.43
N SER A 410 -27.09 26.33 -21.38
CA SER A 410 -27.88 25.47 -22.28
C SER A 410 -29.30 25.99 -22.38
N LYS A 411 -29.77 26.22 -23.62
CA LYS A 411 -31.20 26.39 -23.92
C LYS A 411 -31.94 25.24 -23.24
N ALA A 412 -32.92 25.58 -22.40
CA ALA A 412 -33.74 24.62 -21.68
C ALA A 412 -34.40 23.65 -22.67
N GLU A 413 -33.88 22.43 -22.78
CA GLU A 413 -34.68 21.31 -23.24
C GLU A 413 -35.57 20.89 -22.07
N ASN A 414 -36.86 21.09 -22.29
CA ASN A 414 -37.91 20.96 -21.31
C ASN A 414 -38.03 19.47 -20.88
N THR A 415 -37.58 19.14 -19.67
CA THR A 415 -37.67 17.77 -19.10
C THR A 415 -39.09 17.39 -18.60
N ASP A 416 -40.09 18.24 -18.84
CA ASP A 416 -41.50 17.98 -18.49
C ASP A 416 -42.22 16.98 -19.42
N THR A 417 -41.51 16.34 -20.35
CA THR A 417 -42.10 15.40 -21.33
C THR A 417 -42.03 13.92 -20.93
N VAL A 418 -41.32 13.55 -19.86
CA VAL A 418 -41.21 12.14 -19.43
C VAL A 418 -42.41 11.78 -18.54
N LYS A 419 -43.37 11.05 -19.12
CA LYS A 419 -44.68 10.76 -18.51
C LYS A 419 -44.81 9.33 -17.93
N ASP A 420 -43.86 8.43 -18.20
CA ASP A 420 -43.93 7.02 -17.79
C ASP A 420 -42.69 6.56 -17.00
N GLU A 421 -42.84 5.59 -16.10
CA GLU A 421 -41.77 5.06 -15.25
C GLU A 421 -40.64 4.42 -16.07
N ASP A 422 -41.00 3.70 -17.13
CA ASP A 422 -40.06 3.05 -18.04
C ASP A 422 -39.17 4.07 -18.79
N ASP A 423 -39.71 5.25 -19.12
CA ASP A 423 -38.95 6.32 -19.77
C ASP A 423 -37.93 6.96 -18.81
N TYR A 424 -38.26 7.11 -17.52
CA TYR A 424 -37.31 7.61 -16.51
C TYR A 424 -36.16 6.61 -16.30
N MET A 425 -36.45 5.31 -16.33
CA MET A 425 -35.45 4.27 -16.19
C MET A 425 -34.46 4.26 -17.36
N ALA A 426 -34.97 4.29 -18.60
CA ALA A 426 -34.13 4.39 -19.78
C ALA A 426 -33.24 5.65 -19.74
N ALA A 427 -33.78 6.77 -19.23
CA ALA A 427 -33.02 8.01 -19.08
C ALA A 427 -31.91 7.89 -18.01
N VAL A 428 -32.15 7.22 -16.88
CA VAL A 428 -31.13 7.00 -15.83
C VAL A 428 -30.03 6.06 -16.32
N GLU A 429 -30.39 4.96 -16.98
CA GLU A 429 -29.40 4.04 -17.55
C GLU A 429 -28.55 4.74 -18.62
N GLU A 430 -29.17 5.49 -19.53
CA GLU A 430 -28.48 6.28 -20.55
C GLU A 430 -27.60 7.37 -19.93
N TYR A 431 -28.05 8.00 -18.83
CA TYR A 431 -27.25 8.99 -18.11
C TYR A 431 -25.95 8.38 -17.59
N PHE A 432 -26.01 7.23 -16.90
CA PHE A 432 -24.81 6.59 -16.37
C PHE A 432 -23.92 6.03 -17.48
N PHE A 433 -24.51 5.49 -18.55
CA PHE A 433 -23.78 5.07 -19.73
C PHE A 433 -22.97 6.24 -20.33
N ARG A 434 -23.61 7.37 -20.64
CA ARG A 434 -22.92 8.58 -21.14
C ARG A 434 -21.95 9.19 -20.13
N SER A 435 -22.26 9.12 -18.84
CA SER A 435 -21.39 9.63 -17.78
C SER A 435 -20.10 8.83 -17.70
N SER A 436 -20.15 7.52 -17.94
CA SER A 436 -18.94 6.67 -18.00
C SER A 436 -18.01 7.08 -19.14
N GLU A 437 -18.55 7.47 -20.30
CA GLU A 437 -17.77 7.98 -21.43
C GLU A 437 -17.18 9.37 -21.15
N ARG A 438 -17.98 10.25 -20.53
CA ARG A 438 -17.58 11.63 -20.18
C ARG A 438 -16.63 11.73 -18.99
N ALA A 439 -16.49 10.68 -18.18
CA ALA A 439 -15.59 10.72 -17.04
C ALA A 439 -14.17 11.09 -17.49
N PRO A 440 -13.40 11.85 -16.69
CA PRO A 440 -12.00 12.13 -16.98
C PRO A 440 -11.17 10.84 -16.90
N ALA A 441 -10.05 10.75 -17.62
CA ALA A 441 -9.14 9.61 -17.47
C ALA A 441 -8.66 9.52 -16.02
N ALA A 442 -8.35 8.33 -15.53
CA ALA A 442 -8.07 8.13 -14.11
C ALA A 442 -6.89 8.97 -13.60
N LYS A 443 -5.90 9.21 -14.47
CA LYS A 443 -4.75 10.10 -14.23
C LYS A 443 -5.10 11.59 -14.13
N ASP A 444 -6.22 12.00 -14.73
CA ASP A 444 -6.68 13.40 -14.77
C ASP A 444 -7.68 13.70 -13.63
N CYS A 445 -8.10 12.67 -12.88
CA CYS A 445 -8.91 12.83 -11.69
C CYS A 445 -8.12 13.51 -10.56
N VAL A 446 -8.69 14.57 -9.99
CA VAL A 446 -8.07 15.31 -8.89
C VAL A 446 -8.57 14.79 -7.55
N LEU A 447 -7.63 14.43 -6.68
CA LEU A 447 -7.88 14.03 -5.29
C LEU A 447 -7.16 15.00 -4.33
N ALA A 448 -7.88 15.45 -3.31
CA ALA A 448 -7.32 16.31 -2.27
C ALA A 448 -6.26 15.53 -1.48
N ASN A 449 -5.12 16.17 -1.17
CA ASN A 449 -4.11 15.65 -0.25
C ASN A 449 -3.64 14.20 -0.51
N ALA A 450 -3.71 13.72 -1.75
CA ALA A 450 -3.33 12.34 -2.10
C ALA A 450 -1.81 12.19 -2.27
N GLN A 451 -1.19 13.10 -3.02
CA GLN A 451 0.25 13.10 -3.31
C GLN A 451 1.04 13.78 -2.19
N GLN A 452 0.61 14.98 -1.83
CA GLN A 452 1.21 15.80 -0.77
C GLN A 452 0.09 16.55 -0.06
N ARG A 453 0.29 16.80 1.23
CA ARG A 453 -0.65 17.56 2.07
C ARG A 453 -0.23 19.03 2.20
N THR A 454 -1.20 19.93 2.19
CA THR A 454 -0.96 21.39 2.24
C THR A 454 -0.89 21.97 3.67
N TYR A 455 -1.11 21.16 4.70
CA TYR A 455 -1.17 21.60 6.11
C TYR A 455 -0.19 20.83 6.99
N PRO A 456 0.45 21.42 8.01
CA PRO A 456 1.36 20.72 8.92
C PRO A 456 0.66 19.67 9.80
N LEU A 457 1.43 18.72 10.37
CA LEU A 457 0.91 17.77 11.35
C LEU A 457 1.34 18.22 12.75
N HIS A 458 0.38 18.68 13.54
CA HIS A 458 0.62 19.05 14.93
C HIS A 458 0.51 17.82 15.83
N PRO A 459 1.41 17.65 16.81
CA PRO A 459 1.27 16.59 17.80
C PRO A 459 0.09 16.92 18.72
N MET A 460 -0.85 15.98 18.87
CA MET A 460 -1.83 16.06 19.97
C MET A 460 -1.27 15.38 21.22
N ASP A 461 -0.60 14.22 21.03
CA ASP A 461 0.08 13.44 22.07
C ASP A 461 1.31 12.69 21.47
N ARG A 462 1.77 11.61 22.12
CA ARG A 462 2.83 10.74 21.58
C ARG A 462 2.33 9.74 20.54
N SER A 463 1.04 9.40 20.53
CA SER A 463 0.46 8.34 19.71
C SER A 463 -0.01 8.80 18.33
N SER A 464 -0.45 10.04 18.14
CA SER A 464 -0.95 10.53 16.84
C SER A 464 -0.95 12.06 16.69
N PRO A 465 -0.96 12.56 15.44
CA PRO A 465 -1.16 13.97 15.16
C PRO A 465 -2.62 14.38 15.38
N SER A 466 -2.84 15.67 15.65
CA SER A 466 -4.19 16.25 15.69
C SER A 466 -4.77 16.38 14.29
N ALA A 467 -6.11 16.33 14.18
CA ALA A 467 -6.77 16.67 12.94
C ALA A 467 -6.49 18.14 12.55
N PRO A 468 -6.34 18.46 11.25
CA PRO A 468 -6.05 19.83 10.81
C PRO A 468 -7.30 20.70 10.92
N ILE A 469 -7.14 22.01 11.01
CA ILE A 469 -8.23 23.01 10.94
C ILE A 469 -8.05 23.81 9.64
N PRO A 470 -9.10 23.98 8.82
CA PRO A 470 -8.97 24.72 7.55
C PRO A 470 -8.84 26.22 7.79
N ASP A 471 -8.14 26.93 6.90
CA ASP A 471 -7.89 28.38 7.05
C ASP A 471 -9.18 29.22 7.04
N ASN A 472 -10.24 28.71 6.39
CA ASN A 472 -11.56 29.35 6.33
C ASN A 472 -12.52 28.89 7.43
N GLU A 473 -12.04 28.27 8.53
CA GLU A 473 -12.88 27.66 9.56
C GLU A 473 -13.92 28.63 10.14
N VAL A 474 -13.54 29.87 10.45
CA VAL A 474 -14.47 30.88 11.00
C VAL A 474 -15.64 31.14 10.05
N ALA A 475 -15.33 31.32 8.75
CA ALA A 475 -16.35 31.55 7.72
C ALA A 475 -17.25 30.31 7.53
N ARG A 476 -16.66 29.11 7.62
CA ARG A 476 -17.35 27.83 7.52
C ARG A 476 -18.34 27.62 8.66
N LEU A 477 -17.92 27.83 9.91
CA LEU A 477 -18.78 27.72 11.09
C LEU A 477 -19.89 28.78 11.09
N THR A 478 -19.57 30.02 10.69
CA THR A 478 -20.58 31.09 10.54
C THR A 478 -21.65 30.69 9.52
N CYS A 479 -21.24 30.03 8.41
CA CYS A 479 -22.18 29.54 7.41
C CYS A 479 -23.09 28.42 7.96
N ILE A 480 -22.52 27.49 8.73
CA ILE A 480 -23.25 26.38 9.36
C ILE A 480 -24.29 26.92 10.34
N ASP A 481 -23.90 27.88 11.17
CA ASP A 481 -24.75 28.52 12.17
C ASP A 481 -25.90 29.29 11.51
N ARG A 482 -25.60 30.16 10.54
CA ARG A 482 -26.61 30.96 9.82
C ARG A 482 -27.68 30.10 9.13
N LEU A 483 -27.29 28.92 8.64
CA LEU A 483 -28.18 27.99 7.94
C LEU A 483 -28.83 26.98 8.89
N GLY A 484 -28.48 27.00 10.19
CA GLY A 484 -29.00 26.07 11.19
C GLY A 484 -28.76 24.60 10.82
N LEU A 485 -27.61 24.30 10.19
CA LEU A 485 -27.34 22.97 9.60
C LEU A 485 -27.14 21.89 10.67
N MET A 486 -26.59 22.25 11.83
CA MET A 486 -26.43 21.32 12.96
C MET A 486 -27.74 21.03 13.69
N ASP A 487 -28.79 21.81 13.43
CA ASP A 487 -30.12 21.65 14.03
C ASP A 487 -31.11 20.95 13.07
N MET A 488 -30.62 20.31 12.01
CA MET A 488 -31.46 19.61 11.03
C MET A 488 -31.85 18.22 11.54
N LYS A 489 -33.05 18.16 12.15
CA LYS A 489 -33.63 16.92 12.73
C LYS A 489 -34.68 16.26 11.85
N GLU A 490 -35.23 16.98 10.88
CA GLU A 490 -36.25 16.44 9.98
C GLU A 490 -35.62 15.39 9.04
N PRO A 491 -36.26 14.21 8.86
CA PRO A 491 -35.80 13.21 7.91
C PRO A 491 -35.68 13.78 6.50
N MET A 492 -34.58 13.47 5.82
CA MET A 492 -34.33 13.89 4.44
C MET A 492 -34.29 12.65 3.55
N LEU A 493 -35.47 12.18 3.15
CA LEU A 493 -35.62 10.95 2.36
C LEU A 493 -34.83 11.00 1.04
N GLU A 494 -34.63 12.18 0.45
CA GLU A 494 -33.81 12.36 -0.75
C GLU A 494 -32.33 12.05 -0.48
N LEU A 495 -31.83 12.39 0.70
CA LEU A 495 -30.47 12.03 1.14
C LEU A 495 -30.36 10.53 1.44
N ASP A 496 -31.41 9.93 2.01
CA ASP A 496 -31.45 8.49 2.30
C ASP A 496 -31.43 7.64 1.02
N VAL A 497 -32.11 8.10 -0.03
CA VAL A 497 -32.01 7.49 -1.37
C VAL A 497 -30.57 7.55 -1.89
N ILE A 498 -29.87 8.68 -1.69
CA ILE A 498 -28.49 8.86 -2.15
C ILE A 498 -27.53 7.92 -1.40
N SER A 499 -27.59 7.87 -0.05
CA SER A 499 -26.69 7.01 0.73
C SER A 499 -26.93 5.54 0.45
N SER A 500 -28.19 5.11 0.33
CA SER A 500 -28.58 3.75 -0.03
C SER A 500 -28.08 3.36 -1.43
N PHE A 501 -28.28 4.25 -2.41
CA PHE A 501 -27.82 4.04 -3.79
C PHE A 501 -26.31 3.86 -3.84
N ILE A 502 -25.53 4.78 -3.27
CA ILE A 502 -24.07 4.73 -3.30
C ILE A 502 -23.56 3.47 -2.60
N SER A 503 -24.17 3.08 -1.48
CA SER A 503 -23.82 1.87 -0.74
C SER A 503 -23.96 0.62 -1.62
N LYS A 504 -25.09 0.47 -2.29
CA LYS A 504 -25.38 -0.68 -3.18
C LYS A 504 -24.50 -0.69 -4.43
N GLU A 505 -24.32 0.44 -5.11
CA GLU A 505 -23.57 0.53 -6.36
C GLU A 505 -22.06 0.32 -6.18
N LEU A 506 -21.51 0.83 -5.07
CA LEU A 506 -20.10 0.61 -4.73
C LEU A 506 -19.88 -0.71 -3.99
N GLY A 507 -20.94 -1.34 -3.46
CA GLY A 507 -20.81 -2.50 -2.58
C GLY A 507 -20.13 -2.17 -1.26
N VAL A 508 -20.30 -0.94 -0.76
CA VAL A 508 -19.70 -0.48 0.50
C VAL A 508 -20.72 -0.55 1.63
N PRO A 509 -20.35 -1.04 2.83
CA PRO A 509 -21.30 -1.28 3.92
C PRO A 509 -21.82 0.00 4.58
N CYS A 510 -21.02 1.07 4.58
CA CYS A 510 -21.37 2.31 5.26
C CYS A 510 -21.17 3.51 4.34
N VAL A 511 -22.26 4.21 4.05
CA VAL A 511 -22.27 5.53 3.41
C VAL A 511 -22.99 6.49 4.35
N MET A 512 -22.41 7.66 4.60
CA MET A 512 -23.03 8.70 5.42
C MET A 512 -23.00 10.04 4.69
N ILE A 513 -24.02 10.87 4.92
CA ILE A 513 -24.06 12.27 4.50
C ILE A 513 -24.02 13.10 5.78
N THR A 514 -23.01 13.94 5.90
CA THR A 514 -22.61 14.54 7.18
C THR A 514 -22.43 16.05 7.08
N ILE A 515 -22.64 16.76 8.19
CA ILE A 515 -22.25 18.15 8.41
C ILE A 515 -21.20 18.18 9.50
N VAL A 516 -20.08 18.85 9.24
CA VAL A 516 -18.96 18.93 10.20
C VAL A 516 -19.10 20.20 11.02
N GLY A 517 -19.56 20.12 12.27
CA GLY A 517 -19.66 21.26 13.18
C GLY A 517 -18.31 21.69 13.77
N GLU A 518 -18.35 22.45 14.87
CA GLU A 518 -17.14 22.87 15.59
C GLU A 518 -16.49 21.71 16.34
N THR A 519 -17.29 20.95 17.10
CA THR A 519 -16.82 19.86 17.97
C THR A 519 -17.32 18.47 17.56
N HIS A 520 -18.42 18.41 16.80
CA HIS A 520 -19.07 17.17 16.39
C HIS A 520 -19.42 17.18 14.91
N VAL A 521 -19.51 15.99 14.31
CA VAL A 521 -20.06 15.74 12.99
C VAL A 521 -21.48 15.19 13.15
N LEU A 522 -22.46 15.89 12.58
CA LEU A 522 -23.84 15.44 12.51
C LEU A 522 -24.02 14.54 11.28
N VAL A 523 -24.60 13.36 11.48
CA VAL A 523 -24.99 12.46 10.39
C VAL A 523 -26.45 12.77 9.98
N LEU A 524 -26.63 13.37 8.81
CA LEU A 524 -27.98 13.68 8.28
C LEU A 524 -28.66 12.45 7.71
N SER A 525 -27.88 11.57 7.06
CA SER A 525 -28.36 10.37 6.40
C SER A 525 -27.27 9.30 6.38
N SER A 526 -27.66 8.03 6.38
CA SER A 526 -26.74 6.90 6.40
C SER A 526 -27.38 5.65 5.77
N SER A 527 -26.58 4.82 5.10
CA SER A 527 -27.00 3.46 4.70
C SER A 527 -27.17 2.53 5.91
N VAL A 528 -26.63 2.90 7.07
CA VAL A 528 -26.79 2.23 8.36
C VAL A 528 -27.65 3.12 9.26
N LEU A 529 -28.89 2.68 9.52
CA LEU A 529 -29.91 3.49 10.22
C LEU A 529 -29.47 3.96 11.61
N GLU A 530 -28.68 3.15 12.34
CA GLU A 530 -28.19 3.48 13.68
C GLU A 530 -27.30 4.73 13.73
N HIS A 531 -26.70 5.11 12.61
CA HIS A 531 -25.86 6.30 12.53
C HIS A 531 -26.65 7.59 12.30
N VAL A 532 -27.90 7.51 11.81
CA VAL A 532 -28.68 8.70 11.46
C VAL A 532 -28.94 9.54 12.72
N GLN A 533 -28.74 10.86 12.62
CA GLN A 533 -28.85 11.83 13.72
C GLN A 533 -27.84 11.65 14.88
N THR A 534 -26.82 10.80 14.71
CA THR A 534 -25.72 10.70 15.68
C THR A 534 -24.77 11.89 15.57
N LEU A 535 -24.09 12.19 16.69
CA LEU A 535 -23.03 13.18 16.78
C LEU A 535 -21.70 12.48 17.02
N LEU A 536 -20.85 12.46 16.00
CA LEU A 536 -19.52 11.86 16.08
C LEU A 536 -18.50 12.92 16.55
N PRO A 537 -17.59 12.64 17.49
CA PRO A 537 -16.54 13.58 17.87
C PRO A 537 -15.70 13.96 16.65
N ARG A 538 -15.63 15.26 16.32
CA ARG A 538 -15.04 15.75 15.06
C ARG A 538 -13.60 15.28 14.86
N GLU A 539 -12.81 15.30 15.92
CA GLU A 539 -11.41 14.87 15.95
C GLU A 539 -11.23 13.37 15.64
N GLN A 540 -12.28 12.56 15.76
CA GLN A 540 -12.31 11.13 15.45
C GLN A 540 -12.92 10.83 14.08
N THR A 541 -13.04 11.82 13.18
CA THR A 541 -13.64 11.63 11.85
C THR A 541 -12.68 11.92 10.70
N PHE A 542 -12.71 11.08 9.66
CA PHE A 542 -11.99 11.35 8.41
C PHE A 542 -12.54 12.59 7.69
N CYS A 543 -13.84 12.89 7.85
CA CYS A 543 -14.53 14.03 7.26
C CYS A 543 -13.84 15.37 7.61
N GLN A 544 -13.24 15.47 8.81
CA GLN A 544 -12.48 16.65 9.19
C GLN A 544 -11.28 16.92 8.27
N HIS A 545 -10.60 15.86 7.81
CA HIS A 545 -9.43 16.00 6.94
C HIS A 545 -9.82 16.34 5.50
N LEU A 546 -11.04 16.00 5.08
CA LEU A 546 -11.59 16.38 3.78
C LEU A 546 -11.76 17.90 3.67
N LEU A 547 -12.05 18.60 4.78
CA LEU A 547 -12.29 20.05 4.78
C LEU A 547 -11.06 20.89 4.33
N MET A 548 -9.89 20.28 4.23
CA MET A 548 -8.65 20.94 3.79
C MET A 548 -8.57 21.15 2.27
N GLY A 549 -9.63 20.85 1.54
CA GLY A 549 -9.75 21.08 0.10
C GLY A 549 -11.19 20.91 -0.41
N ASP A 550 -11.40 21.13 -1.70
CA ASP A 550 -12.69 21.06 -2.39
C ASP A 550 -12.79 19.88 -3.39
N ALA A 551 -11.73 19.07 -3.48
CA ALA A 551 -11.69 17.85 -4.27
C ALA A 551 -12.04 16.61 -3.41
N PRO A 552 -12.53 15.52 -4.02
CA PRO A 552 -12.70 14.24 -3.34
C PRO A 552 -11.45 13.80 -2.58
N PHE A 553 -11.65 13.21 -1.40
CA PHE A 553 -10.58 12.76 -0.51
C PHE A 553 -10.64 11.24 -0.34
N ILE A 554 -9.56 10.53 -0.64
CA ILE A 554 -9.50 9.07 -0.54
C ILE A 554 -8.37 8.65 0.39
N ILE A 555 -8.67 7.71 1.28
CA ILE A 555 -7.70 7.04 2.15
C ILE A 555 -7.77 5.54 1.84
N ARG A 556 -6.69 4.98 1.30
CA ARG A 556 -6.64 3.57 0.88
C ARG A 556 -6.24 2.60 1.99
N ASN A 557 -5.45 3.05 2.95
CA ASN A 557 -4.93 2.24 4.04
C ASN A 557 -4.79 3.10 5.31
N PRO A 558 -5.91 3.47 5.96
CA PRO A 558 -5.88 4.37 7.11
C PRO A 558 -5.07 3.79 8.29
N GLU A 559 -4.95 2.46 8.41
CA GLU A 559 -4.11 1.81 9.42
C GLU A 559 -2.60 2.01 9.22
N ALA A 560 -2.20 2.35 8.00
CA ALA A 560 -0.81 2.56 7.59
C ALA A 560 -0.48 4.05 7.41
N ASP A 561 -1.40 4.95 7.74
CA ASP A 561 -1.24 6.40 7.59
C ASP A 561 -1.16 7.05 8.98
N ILE A 562 -0.07 7.77 9.24
CA ILE A 562 0.15 8.42 10.54
C ILE A 562 -0.97 9.38 10.96
N ARG A 563 -1.78 9.88 10.02
CA ARG A 563 -2.92 10.76 10.32
C ARG A 563 -4.09 10.01 10.96
N PHE A 564 -4.18 8.71 10.73
CA PHE A 564 -5.41 7.94 10.88
C PHE A 564 -5.27 6.68 11.72
N HIS A 565 -4.05 6.11 11.82
CA HIS A 565 -3.83 4.77 12.36
C HIS A 565 -4.37 4.53 13.78
N ASN A 566 -4.47 5.59 14.60
CA ASN A 566 -4.94 5.52 15.98
C ASN A 566 -6.36 6.09 16.19
N MET A 567 -7.08 6.41 15.11
CA MET A 567 -8.46 6.90 15.22
C MET A 567 -9.42 5.73 15.45
N ASN A 568 -10.50 5.96 16.21
CA ASN A 568 -11.50 4.93 16.52
C ASN A 568 -12.05 4.18 15.29
N PRO A 569 -12.36 4.85 14.15
CA PRO A 569 -12.80 4.14 12.94
C PRO A 569 -11.79 3.09 12.45
N VAL A 570 -10.50 3.30 12.70
CA VAL A 570 -9.44 2.35 12.32
C VAL A 570 -9.25 1.28 13.41
N THR A 571 -9.06 1.69 14.65
CA THR A 571 -8.65 0.78 15.74
C THR A 571 -9.80 -0.03 16.32
N ARG A 572 -11.03 0.49 16.30
CA ARG A 572 -12.22 -0.16 16.88
C ARG A 572 -13.15 -0.74 15.82
N GLU A 573 -13.34 -0.03 14.72
CA GLU A 573 -14.28 -0.43 13.66
C GLU A 573 -13.60 -1.13 12.48
N GLY A 574 -12.26 -1.12 12.43
CA GLY A 574 -11.49 -1.84 11.41
C GLY A 574 -11.61 -1.24 10.01
N ALA A 575 -11.84 0.06 9.88
CA ALA A 575 -11.85 0.74 8.59
C ALA A 575 -10.52 0.52 7.85
N LYS A 576 -10.63 0.08 6.59
CA LYS A 576 -9.52 -0.15 5.67
C LYS A 576 -9.58 0.76 4.46
N PHE A 577 -10.69 1.45 4.25
CA PHE A 577 -10.87 2.36 3.14
C PHE A 577 -11.84 3.48 3.51
N TYR A 578 -11.56 4.69 3.03
CA TYR A 578 -12.45 5.84 3.11
C TYR A 578 -12.44 6.62 1.78
N CYS A 579 -13.62 7.04 1.34
CA CYS A 579 -13.79 8.02 0.27
C CYS A 579 -14.79 9.09 0.70
N GLY A 580 -14.37 10.34 0.73
CA GLY A 580 -15.20 11.49 1.04
C GLY A 580 -15.38 12.40 -0.17
N ILE A 581 -16.61 12.84 -0.40
CA ILE A 581 -17.00 13.83 -1.41
C ILE A 581 -17.50 15.08 -0.70
N PRO A 582 -16.97 16.27 -1.01
CA PRO A 582 -17.40 17.51 -0.39
C PRO A 582 -18.89 17.80 -0.58
N VAL A 583 -19.55 18.22 0.50
CA VAL A 583 -20.88 18.82 0.50
C VAL A 583 -20.73 20.31 0.78
N VAL A 584 -21.29 21.13 -0.09
CA VAL A 584 -21.00 22.57 -0.18
C VAL A 584 -22.26 23.38 0.12
N ALA A 585 -22.11 24.41 0.95
CA ALA A 585 -23.16 25.38 1.21
C ALA A 585 -23.34 26.36 0.03
N PRO A 586 -24.43 27.16 -0.01
CA PRO A 586 -24.73 28.05 -1.14
C PRO A 586 -23.64 29.08 -1.47
N ASN A 587 -22.83 29.45 -0.49
CA ASN A 587 -21.71 30.38 -0.64
C ASN A 587 -20.42 29.71 -1.18
N GLY A 588 -20.47 28.44 -1.56
CA GLY A 588 -19.32 27.69 -2.07
C GLY A 588 -18.42 27.11 -0.98
N VAL A 589 -18.77 27.25 0.30
CA VAL A 589 -17.96 26.74 1.41
C VAL A 589 -18.30 25.26 1.68
N VAL A 590 -17.28 24.40 1.81
CA VAL A 590 -17.46 22.99 2.19
C VAL A 590 -17.91 22.91 3.65
N VAL A 591 -19.10 22.38 3.90
CA VAL A 591 -19.70 22.26 5.24
C VAL A 591 -19.80 20.81 5.73
N GLY A 592 -19.57 19.85 4.85
CA GLY A 592 -19.83 18.46 5.13
C GLY A 592 -19.27 17.52 4.08
N SER A 593 -19.71 16.26 4.12
CA SER A 593 -19.31 15.26 3.13
C SER A 593 -20.35 14.16 2.92
N ILE A 594 -20.36 13.59 1.71
CA ILE A 594 -20.80 12.22 1.50
C ILE A 594 -19.57 11.35 1.73
N CYS A 595 -19.58 10.42 2.67
CA CYS A 595 -18.45 9.54 2.94
C CYS A 595 -18.81 8.06 2.85
N CYS A 596 -17.96 7.30 2.19
CA CYS A 596 -18.01 5.85 2.03
C CYS A 596 -16.89 5.22 2.87
N ILE A 597 -17.23 4.26 3.72
CA ILE A 597 -16.29 3.54 4.58
C ILE A 597 -16.39 2.04 4.31
N HIS A 598 -15.24 1.38 4.19
CA HIS A 598 -15.17 -0.07 4.01
C HIS A 598 -14.12 -0.68 4.94
N THR A 599 -14.39 -1.89 5.42
CA THR A 599 -13.46 -2.73 6.23
C THR A 599 -12.53 -3.60 5.37
N ALA A 600 -12.50 -3.37 4.06
CA ALA A 600 -11.61 -4.05 3.12
C ALA A 600 -10.97 -3.02 2.19
N PRO A 601 -9.76 -3.30 1.67
CA PRO A 601 -9.12 -2.44 0.68
C PRO A 601 -9.98 -2.33 -0.58
N MET A 602 -10.05 -1.13 -1.15
CA MET A 602 -10.84 -0.85 -2.34
C MET A 602 -10.16 0.22 -3.20
N ASP A 603 -10.42 0.19 -4.51
CA ASP A 603 -10.11 1.26 -5.45
C ASP A 603 -11.40 1.90 -5.99
N ILE A 604 -11.33 3.19 -6.33
CA ILE A 604 -12.43 3.91 -7.00
C ILE A 604 -12.08 4.06 -8.47
N THR A 605 -12.99 3.65 -9.35
CA THR A 605 -12.81 3.78 -10.81
C THR A 605 -13.14 5.20 -11.29
N ARG A 606 -12.72 5.57 -12.51
CA ARG A 606 -13.05 6.87 -13.12
C ARG A 606 -14.56 7.12 -13.21
N SER A 607 -15.36 6.12 -13.55
CA SER A 607 -16.82 6.25 -13.60
C SER A 607 -17.43 6.43 -12.21
N GLN A 608 -16.94 5.69 -11.22
CA GLN A 608 -17.35 5.86 -9.81
C GLN A 608 -16.98 7.23 -9.26
N TYR A 609 -15.77 7.72 -9.55
CA TYR A 609 -15.35 9.07 -9.18
C TYR A 609 -16.29 10.14 -9.75
N TYR A 610 -16.63 10.04 -11.04
CA TYR A 610 -17.51 10.98 -11.70
C TYR A 610 -18.93 10.94 -11.12
N MET A 611 -19.48 9.76 -10.89
CA MET A 611 -20.78 9.55 -10.22
C MET A 611 -20.78 10.15 -8.82
N LEU A 612 -19.78 9.84 -8.00
CA LEU A 612 -19.70 10.30 -6.62
C LEU A 612 -19.66 11.82 -6.53
N LYS A 613 -18.88 12.48 -7.40
CA LYS A 613 -18.89 13.95 -7.50
C LYS A 613 -20.26 14.50 -7.85
N ARG A 614 -20.98 13.85 -8.77
CA ARG A 614 -22.34 14.26 -9.14
C ARG A 614 -23.28 14.19 -7.93
N PHE A 615 -23.25 13.10 -7.17
CA PHE A 615 -24.08 12.99 -5.97
C PHE A 615 -23.69 14.00 -4.88
N GLY A 616 -22.41 14.35 -4.75
CA GLY A 616 -21.99 15.47 -3.89
C GLY A 616 -22.66 16.80 -4.25
N GLN A 617 -22.77 17.09 -5.54
CA GLN A 617 -23.49 18.28 -6.04
C GLN A 617 -24.99 18.22 -5.74
N ILE A 618 -25.62 17.05 -5.96
CA ILE A 618 -27.05 16.86 -5.70
C ILE A 618 -27.37 17.01 -4.21
N ALA A 619 -26.59 16.35 -3.34
CA ALA A 619 -26.75 16.47 -1.88
C ALA A 619 -26.59 17.92 -1.41
N SER A 620 -25.61 18.65 -1.96
CA SER A 620 -25.42 20.08 -1.70
C SER A 620 -26.65 20.92 -2.08
N LYS A 621 -27.28 20.62 -3.24
CA LYS A 621 -28.51 21.31 -3.69
C LYS A 621 -29.71 20.99 -2.80
N ILE A 622 -29.86 19.74 -2.36
CA ILE A 622 -30.92 19.32 -1.42
C ILE A 622 -30.77 20.06 -0.08
N ILE A 623 -29.57 20.06 0.49
CA ILE A 623 -29.29 20.74 1.77
C ILE A 623 -29.54 22.24 1.66
N LYS A 624 -29.14 22.87 0.55
CA LYS A 624 -29.45 24.27 0.26
C LYS A 624 -30.96 24.53 0.35
N VAL A 625 -31.77 23.82 -0.43
CA VAL A 625 -33.23 24.03 -0.48
C VAL A 625 -33.86 23.85 0.90
N LYS A 626 -33.49 22.78 1.63
CA LYS A 626 -34.03 22.53 2.97
C LYS A 626 -33.61 23.62 3.97
N SER A 627 -32.37 24.11 3.90
CA SER A 627 -31.89 25.19 4.77
C SER A 627 -32.60 26.53 4.52
N GLU A 628 -32.92 26.84 3.26
CA GLU A 628 -33.67 28.06 2.88
C GLU A 628 -35.12 28.00 3.34
N VAL A 629 -35.77 26.82 3.24
CA VAL A 629 -37.13 26.60 3.77
C VAL A 629 -37.14 26.76 5.29
N LYS A 630 -36.14 26.23 5.99
CA LYS A 630 -36.02 26.37 7.45
C LYS A 630 -35.77 27.81 7.87
N ALA A 631 -34.93 28.56 7.15
CA ALA A 631 -34.67 29.98 7.44
C ALA A 631 -35.87 30.89 7.16
N SER A 632 -36.85 30.42 6.38
CA SER A 632 -38.09 31.14 6.05
C SER A 632 -39.24 30.86 7.02
N ARG A 633 -39.07 29.90 7.94
CA ARG A 633 -40.00 29.57 9.03
C ARG A 633 -39.51 30.21 10.32
#